data_AF-G0U3V8-F1
#
_entry.id   AF-G0U3V8-F1
#
_cell.length_a   1.000
_cell.length_b   1.000
_cell.length_c   1.000
_cell.angle_alpha   90.00
_cell.angle_beta   90.00
_cell.angle_gamma   90.00
#
_symmetry.space_group_name_H-M   'P 1'
#
loop_
_entity.id
_entity.type
_entity.pdbx_description
1 polymer ?
#
loop_
_entity_poly.entity_id
_entity_poly.type
_entity_poly.pdbx_seq_one_letter_code
_entity_poly.pdbx_strand_id
1 'polypeptide(L)'
;MLNTALLFVSKKHLRLRCSTCTRLLPAAHFRTTAPAHTLVCVDCKRLCSLCGVHRTLDNFSDASAHLCDFCLAKRHVARGNVYFRYPVLKYRACPFSVDAMRDEIHREGPLGK
;
A
#
# COMPACT_ATOMS: atom_id res chain seq x y z
N MET A 1 6.64 -41.20 -0.27
CA MET A 1 7.85 -40.40 -0.54
C MET A 1 7.55 -39.54 -1.76
N LEU A 2 7.18 -38.26 -1.57
CA LEU A 2 6.92 -37.35 -2.69
C LEU A 2 8.23 -36.61 -3.00
N ASN A 3 8.88 -36.99 -4.09
CA ASN A 3 10.02 -36.28 -4.64
C ASN A 3 9.54 -34.95 -5.24
N THR A 4 9.50 -33.91 -4.41
CA THR A 4 9.37 -32.54 -4.91
C THR A 4 10.74 -32.11 -5.41
N ALA A 5 11.06 -32.48 -6.64
CA ALA A 5 12.23 -31.99 -7.34
C ALA A 5 12.09 -30.46 -7.45
N LEU A 6 12.76 -29.74 -6.54
CA LEU A 6 12.94 -28.31 -6.64
C LEU A 6 13.79 -28.05 -7.88
N LEU A 7 13.12 -27.74 -9.00
CA LEU A 7 13.76 -27.24 -10.20
C LEU A 7 14.43 -25.91 -9.85
N PHE A 8 15.72 -25.97 -9.51
CA PHE A 8 16.58 -24.81 -9.39
C PHE A 8 16.84 -24.25 -10.79
N VAL A 9 15.82 -23.61 -11.37
CA VAL A 9 15.95 -22.85 -12.61
C VAL A 9 16.89 -21.68 -12.35
N SER A 10 17.97 -21.60 -13.12
CA SER A 10 18.90 -20.47 -13.10
C SER A 10 18.16 -19.17 -13.41
N LYS A 11 17.90 -18.36 -12.38
CA LYS A 11 17.20 -17.06 -12.50
C LYS A 11 17.98 -16.03 -13.32
N LYS A 12 19.26 -16.28 -13.65
CA LYS A 12 20.15 -15.34 -14.33
C LYS A 12 19.65 -14.91 -15.71
N HIS A 13 18.87 -15.76 -16.39
CA HIS A 13 18.26 -15.45 -17.69
C HIS A 13 16.73 -15.51 -17.68
N LEU A 14 16.11 -15.67 -16.50
CA LEU A 14 14.67 -15.71 -16.41
C LEU A 14 14.09 -14.32 -16.70
N ARG A 15 13.35 -14.24 -17.79
CA ARG A 15 12.56 -13.06 -18.14
C ARG A 15 11.08 -13.33 -17.92
N LEU A 16 10.39 -12.36 -17.36
CA LEU A 16 8.97 -12.42 -17.03
C LEU A 16 8.25 -11.33 -17.81
N ARG A 17 7.03 -11.63 -18.26
CA ARG A 17 6.18 -10.67 -18.98
C ARG A 17 5.39 -9.85 -17.97
N CYS A 18 5.47 -8.52 -18.07
CA CYS A 18 4.62 -7.63 -17.27
C CYS A 18 3.19 -7.65 -17.80
N SER A 19 2.20 -7.82 -16.92
CA SER A 19 0.77 -7.81 -17.29
C SER A 19 0.27 -6.43 -17.73
N THR A 20 0.90 -5.34 -17.28
CA THR A 20 0.49 -3.96 -17.62
C THR A 20 1.15 -3.44 -18.90
N CYS A 21 2.48 -3.37 -18.96
CA CYS A 21 3.18 -2.84 -20.14
C CYS A 21 3.51 -3.91 -21.19
N THR A 22 3.20 -5.19 -20.95
CA THR A 22 3.47 -6.34 -21.83
C THR A 22 4.95 -6.63 -22.14
N ARG A 23 5.88 -5.79 -21.67
CA ARG A 23 7.34 -5.95 -21.85
C ARG A 23 7.84 -7.21 -21.16
N LEU A 24 8.80 -7.88 -21.80
CA LEU A 24 9.53 -9.01 -21.27
C LEU A 24 10.81 -8.51 -20.57
N LEU A 25 10.84 -8.58 -19.23
CA LEU A 25 11.90 -7.97 -18.41
C LEU A 25 12.58 -9.03 -17.52
N PRO A 26 13.86 -8.83 -17.14
CA PRO A 26 14.53 -9.70 -16.18
C PRO A 26 13.74 -9.81 -14.86
N ALA A 27 13.82 -10.96 -14.19
CA ALA A 27 13.13 -11.22 -12.93
C ALA A 27 13.42 -10.15 -11.84
N ALA A 28 14.57 -9.48 -11.87
CA ALA A 28 14.93 -8.39 -10.96
C ALA A 28 13.98 -7.17 -11.02
N HIS A 29 13.26 -6.96 -12.13
CA HIS A 29 12.26 -5.90 -12.27
C HIS A 29 10.91 -6.23 -11.61
N PHE A 30 10.79 -7.42 -11.00
CA PHE A 30 9.58 -7.88 -10.35
C PHE A 30 9.89 -8.15 -8.87
N ARG A 31 9.12 -7.54 -7.97
CA ARG A 31 9.18 -7.91 -6.54
C ARG A 31 8.48 -9.26 -6.36
N THR A 32 9.19 -10.22 -5.76
CA THR A 32 8.85 -11.65 -5.65
C THR A 32 7.68 -11.99 -4.74
N THR A 33 6.97 -11.00 -4.20
CA THR A 33 5.85 -11.21 -3.27
C THR A 33 4.48 -11.27 -3.94
N ALA A 34 4.40 -11.07 -5.27
CA ALA A 34 3.14 -11.07 -5.99
C ALA A 34 2.74 -12.48 -6.45
N PRO A 35 1.46 -12.87 -6.34
CA PRO A 35 0.93 -14.08 -6.99
C PRO A 35 1.24 -14.09 -8.49
N ALA A 36 1.59 -15.26 -9.04
CA ALA A 36 2.08 -15.41 -10.41
C ALA A 36 1.17 -14.81 -11.51
N HIS A 37 -0.14 -14.71 -11.25
CA HIS A 37 -1.12 -14.13 -12.18
C HIS A 37 -1.17 -12.59 -12.18
N THR A 38 -0.37 -11.91 -11.35
CA THR A 38 -0.32 -10.44 -11.21
C THR A 38 1.10 -9.90 -11.30
N LEU A 39 1.93 -10.49 -12.16
CA LEU A 39 3.29 -10.01 -12.38
C LEU A 39 3.27 -8.64 -13.06
N VAL A 40 3.51 -7.60 -12.25
CA VAL A 40 3.65 -6.21 -12.69
C VAL A 40 5.04 -5.72 -12.33
N CYS A 41 5.75 -5.16 -13.32
CA CYS A 41 7.10 -4.64 -13.12
C CYS A 41 7.11 -3.38 -12.25
N VAL A 42 8.27 -3.06 -11.69
CA VAL A 42 8.46 -1.88 -10.83
C VAL A 42 8.07 -0.57 -11.51
N ASP A 43 8.30 -0.43 -12.82
CA ASP A 43 7.96 0.79 -13.57
C ASP A 43 6.45 0.97 -13.75
N CYS A 44 5.69 -0.12 -13.75
CA CYS A 44 4.22 -0.10 -13.82
C CYS A 44 3.58 -0.03 -12.43
N LYS A 45 4.39 0.24 -11.40
CA LYS A 45 3.94 0.49 -10.04
C LYS A 45 4.34 1.89 -9.63
N ARG A 46 3.58 2.42 -8.67
CA ARG A 46 3.87 3.70 -8.04
C ARG A 46 3.96 3.53 -6.53
N LEU A 47 4.89 4.24 -5.92
CA LEU A 47 5.07 4.27 -4.48
C LEU A 47 4.02 5.20 -3.87
N CYS A 48 3.19 4.69 -2.96
CA CYS A 48 2.33 5.55 -2.14
C CYS A 48 3.17 6.23 -1.05
N SER A 49 3.15 7.55 -0.98
CA SER A 49 3.95 8.31 -0.01
C SER A 49 3.54 8.07 1.44
N LEU A 50 2.28 7.70 1.71
CA LEU A 50 1.79 7.48 3.07
C LEU A 50 2.12 6.08 3.61
N CYS A 51 1.91 5.02 2.83
CA CYS A 51 2.16 3.65 3.32
C CYS A 51 3.51 3.07 2.88
N GLY A 52 4.25 3.72 1.99
CA GLY A 52 5.55 3.23 1.50
C GLY A 52 5.45 1.97 0.63
N VAL A 53 4.25 1.58 0.20
CA VAL A 53 4.03 0.38 -0.61
C VAL A 53 3.92 0.74 -2.09
N HIS A 54 4.61 -0.02 -2.94
CA HIS A 54 4.45 0.05 -4.39
C HIS A 54 3.15 -0.65 -4.79
N ARG A 55 2.21 0.08 -5.38
CA ARG A 55 0.93 -0.43 -5.89
C ARG A 55 0.86 -0.22 -7.40
N THR A 56 0.01 -0.98 -8.07
CA THR A 56 -0.26 -0.81 -9.50
C THR A 56 -1.05 0.49 -9.72
N LEU A 57 -0.97 1.04 -10.93
CA LEU A 57 -1.51 2.37 -11.23
C LEU A 57 -3.04 2.48 -11.03
N ASP A 58 -3.78 1.38 -11.16
CA ASP A 58 -5.21 1.27 -10.87
C ASP A 58 -5.57 1.51 -9.39
N ASN A 59 -4.59 1.54 -8.49
CA ASN A 59 -4.81 1.87 -7.07
C ASN A 59 -4.59 3.37 -6.77
N PHE A 60 -4.48 4.21 -7.79
CA PHE A 60 -4.29 5.64 -7.66
C PHE A 60 -5.34 6.38 -8.49
N SER A 61 -6.21 7.13 -7.83
CA SER A 61 -7.05 8.12 -8.47
C SER A 61 -6.25 9.35 -8.93
N ASP A 62 -6.63 9.93 -10.08
CA ASP A 62 -5.97 11.09 -10.69
C ASP A 62 -5.90 12.31 -9.76
N ALA A 63 -6.89 12.44 -8.85
CA ALA A 63 -6.99 13.54 -7.89
C ALA A 63 -5.81 13.59 -6.89
N SER A 64 -5.10 12.48 -6.66
CA SER A 64 -3.85 12.49 -5.90
C SER A 64 -2.88 11.44 -6.39
N ALA A 65 -2.06 11.84 -7.35
CA ALA A 65 -1.04 10.99 -7.98
C ALA A 65 -0.01 10.37 -7.00
N HIS A 66 0.04 10.77 -5.73
CA HIS A 66 1.03 10.34 -4.74
C HIS A 66 0.46 9.45 -3.62
N LEU A 67 -0.86 9.36 -3.47
CA LEU A 67 -1.52 8.52 -2.47
C LEU A 67 -2.35 7.45 -3.15
N CYS A 68 -2.22 6.21 -2.70
CA CYS A 68 -3.12 5.16 -3.14
C CYS A 68 -4.52 5.34 -2.55
N ASP A 69 -5.53 4.81 -3.23
CA ASP A 69 -6.95 4.99 -2.88
C ASP A 69 -7.28 4.46 -1.47
N PHE A 70 -6.61 3.38 -1.05
CA PHE A 70 -6.75 2.88 0.32
C PHE A 70 -6.25 3.88 1.38
N CYS A 71 -5.14 4.55 1.11
CA CYS A 71 -4.60 5.59 1.98
C CYS A 71 -5.47 6.86 1.97
N LEU A 72 -6.06 7.20 0.83
CA LEU A 72 -7.04 8.29 0.72
C LEU A 72 -8.30 8.01 1.54
N ALA A 73 -8.85 6.80 1.43
CA ALA A 73 -10.00 6.38 2.22
C ALA A 73 -9.70 6.46 3.72
N LYS A 74 -8.53 5.97 4.16
CA LYS A 74 -8.08 6.11 5.55
C LYS A 74 -7.98 7.57 5.99
N ARG A 75 -7.44 8.46 5.14
CA ARG A 75 -7.37 9.89 5.45
C ARG A 75 -8.75 10.50 5.64
N HIS A 76 -9.72 10.11 4.80
CA HIS A 76 -11.10 10.56 4.93
C HIS A 76 -11.73 10.11 6.26
N VAL A 77 -11.58 8.84 6.63
CA VAL A 77 -12.08 8.30 7.91
C VAL A 77 -11.37 8.93 9.12
N ALA A 78 -10.07 9.19 9.03
CA ALA A 78 -9.29 9.84 10.08
C ALA A 78 -9.76 11.27 10.39
N ARG A 79 -10.53 11.91 9.51
CA ARG A 79 -11.13 13.24 9.79
C ARG A 79 -12.19 13.21 10.88
N GLY A 80 -12.89 12.08 11.05
CA GLY A 80 -13.97 11.97 12.03
C GLY A 80 -13.75 10.87 13.06
N ASN A 81 -12.72 10.03 12.88
CA ASN A 81 -12.48 8.89 13.75
C ASN A 81 -11.13 8.98 14.45
N VAL A 82 -11.20 9.12 15.77
CA VAL A 82 -10.05 9.28 16.67
C VAL A 82 -9.05 8.12 16.60
N TYR A 83 -9.50 6.88 16.39
CA TYR A 83 -8.62 5.71 16.32
C TYR A 83 -7.93 5.57 14.97
N PHE A 84 -8.50 6.12 13.89
CA PHE A 84 -7.83 6.17 12.59
C PHE A 84 -6.80 7.29 12.54
N ARG A 85 -7.08 8.42 13.21
CA ARG A 85 -6.16 9.55 13.32
C ARG A 85 -5.01 9.30 14.30
N TYR A 86 -5.34 8.70 15.45
CA TYR A 86 -4.39 8.39 16.51
C TYR A 86 -4.46 6.88 16.85
N PRO A 87 -3.87 6.00 16.01
CA PRO A 87 -3.93 4.55 16.21
C PRO A 87 -3.37 4.08 17.57
N VAL A 88 -2.47 4.86 18.16
CA VAL A 88 -1.88 4.57 19.48
C VAL A 88 -2.93 4.49 20.59
N LEU A 89 -4.04 5.21 20.46
CA LEU A 89 -5.13 5.22 21.45
C LEU A 89 -5.89 3.89 21.49
N LYS A 90 -5.70 3.00 20.50
CA LYS A 90 -6.29 1.66 20.50
C LYS A 90 -5.61 0.72 21.49
N TYR A 91 -4.39 1.04 21.94
CA TYR A 91 -3.66 0.22 22.89
C TYR A 91 -4.10 0.52 24.33
N ARG A 92 -4.37 -0.54 25.11
CA ARG A 92 -4.83 -0.42 26.51
C ARG A 92 -3.88 0.34 27.44
N ALA A 93 -2.59 0.43 27.11
CA ALA A 93 -1.57 1.10 27.92
C ALA A 93 -1.38 2.58 27.53
N CYS A 94 -2.21 3.13 26.65
CA CYS A 94 -2.03 4.50 26.17
C CYS A 94 -2.36 5.52 27.28
N PRO A 95 -1.44 6.45 27.62
CA PRO A 95 -1.69 7.45 28.66
C PRO A 95 -2.54 8.63 28.17
N PHE A 96 -2.88 8.68 26.88
CA PHE A 96 -3.61 9.79 26.27
C PHE A 96 -5.13 9.56 26.32
N SER A 97 -5.90 10.61 26.62
CA SER A 97 -7.36 10.54 26.70
C SER A 97 -8.00 10.48 25.32
N VAL A 98 -8.83 9.47 25.08
CA VAL A 98 -9.62 9.32 23.85
C VAL A 98 -10.59 10.49 23.67
N ASP A 99 -11.24 10.94 24.75
CA ASP A 99 -12.25 11.98 24.68
C ASP A 99 -11.63 13.35 24.38
N ALA A 100 -10.47 13.66 24.96
CA ALA A 100 -9.73 14.88 24.63
C ALA A 100 -9.34 14.94 23.14
N MET A 101 -8.97 13.81 22.55
CA MET A 101 -8.61 13.70 21.13
C MET A 101 -9.84 13.74 20.21
N ARG A 102 -11.02 13.31 20.69
CA ARG A 102 -12.30 13.53 19.98
C ARG A 102 -12.65 15.01 19.95
N ASP A 103 -12.51 15.70 21.08
CA ASP A 103 -12.77 17.14 21.19
C ASP A 103 -11.83 17.97 20.31
N GLU A 104 -10.57 17.54 20.16
CA GLU A 104 -9.62 18.14 19.20
C GLU A 104 -10.13 18.00 17.75
N ILE A 105 -10.53 16.80 17.33
CA ILE A 105 -11.08 16.56 16.00
C ILE A 105 -12.34 17.40 15.75
N HIS A 106 -13.23 17.50 16.74
CA HIS A 106 -14.43 18.32 16.64
C HIS A 106 -14.10 19.82 16.52
N ARG A 107 -13.10 20.32 17.26
CA ARG A 107 -12.67 21.71 17.20
C ARG A 107 -12.03 22.09 15.87
N GLU A 108 -11.32 21.18 15.22
CA GLU A 108 -10.75 21.44 13.89
C GLU A 108 -11.81 21.58 12.78
N GLY A 109 -13.02 21.05 13.01
CA GLY A 109 -14.14 21.13 12.07
C GLY A 109 -13.88 20.41 10.73
N PRO A 110 -14.87 20.37 9.81
CA PRO A 110 -14.72 19.69 8.52
C PRO A 110 -13.68 20.33 7.60
N LEU A 111 -13.32 21.60 7.79
CA LEU A 111 -12.37 22.36 6.99
C LEU A 111 -11.83 23.53 7.83
N GLY A 112 -10.53 23.51 8.15
CA GLY A 112 -9.79 24.76 8.11
C GLY A 112 -9.92 25.32 6.69
N LYS A 113 -10.41 26.56 6.58
CA LYS A 113 -10.26 27.36 5.37
C LYS A 113 -8.78 27.54 5.06
#